data_AF-A0A4R5JXK3-F1
#
_entry.id   AF-A0A4R5JXK3-F1
#
_cell.length_a   1.000
_cell.length_b   1.000
_cell.length_c   1.000
_cell.angle_alpha   90.00
_cell.angle_beta   90.00
_cell.angle_gamma   90.00
#
_symmetry.space_group_name_H-M   'P 1'
#
loop_
_entity.id
_entity.type
_entity.pdbx_description
1 polymer ?
#
loop_
_entity_poly.entity_id
_entity_poly.type
_entity_poly.pdbx_seq_one_letter_code
_entity_poly.pdbx_strand_id
1 'polypeptide(L)'
;MPLRRRTRQTGPYDARHMYNRCTTAQCCIDYPLSCSPMGMYAHSEHQLFLQGSNMKNWTAVQHQHLLELPALLEHLPLLIKDLGFCFYAYTFICPTQRDNKTNYPAGWLNHCEKHGHTPHEPIDAHCRSSSLPLLWTAQTFRSAPEHWEIAQACGLRHGWTQPLHDRSSRSSLSIVRPHVSVSIQELYEKAALVMWLGELLHRASIHFFSQPSNHQAPDSPVCIA
;
A
#
# COMPACT_ATOMS: atom_id res chain seq x y z
N MET A 1 25.47 15.18 -67.18
CA MET A 1 25.51 16.21 -66.12
C MET A 1 25.02 15.62 -64.80
N PRO A 2 25.87 15.46 -63.78
CA PRO A 2 25.45 15.09 -62.43
C PRO A 2 25.48 16.30 -61.49
N LEU A 3 24.37 16.55 -60.78
CA LEU A 3 24.25 17.60 -59.76
C LEU A 3 24.84 17.10 -58.43
N ARG A 4 25.99 17.68 -58.04
CA ARG A 4 26.56 17.60 -56.69
C ARG A 4 25.58 18.22 -55.68
N ARG A 5 25.26 17.51 -54.59
CA ARG A 5 24.77 18.14 -53.35
C ARG A 5 25.59 17.68 -52.15
N ARG A 6 25.85 18.68 -51.31
CA ARG A 6 26.90 18.78 -50.28
C ARG A 6 26.64 17.86 -49.08
N THR A 7 27.70 17.19 -48.65
CA THR A 7 27.88 16.67 -47.29
C THR A 7 27.94 17.84 -46.29
N ARG A 8 27.06 17.85 -45.29
CA ARG A 8 27.19 18.70 -44.10
C ARG A 8 27.87 17.86 -43.00
N GLN A 9 29.10 18.23 -42.67
CA GLN A 9 29.73 17.91 -41.40
C GLN A 9 29.13 18.82 -40.33
N THR A 10 28.74 18.24 -39.20
CA THR A 10 28.57 18.95 -37.93
C THR A 10 29.25 18.10 -36.85
N GLY A 11 30.15 18.74 -36.10
CA GLY A 11 31.11 18.14 -35.18
C GLY A 11 30.53 17.57 -33.88
N PRO A 12 31.41 17.25 -32.91
CA PRO A 12 31.08 16.36 -31.79
C PRO A 12 30.18 17.02 -30.75
N TYR A 13 29.22 16.23 -30.28
CA TYR A 13 28.32 16.57 -29.17
C TYR A 13 29.11 16.58 -27.85
N ASP A 14 29.23 17.76 -27.23
CA ASP A 14 29.87 17.95 -25.93
C ASP A 14 28.87 17.66 -24.80
N ALA A 15 29.09 16.55 -24.10
CA ALA A 15 28.26 16.05 -23.01
C ALA A 15 28.74 16.58 -21.66
N ARG A 16 28.70 17.91 -21.45
CA ARG A 16 28.92 18.53 -20.15
C ARG A 16 28.16 19.84 -20.05
N HIS A 17 26.89 19.81 -19.63
CA HIS A 17 26.19 20.89 -18.91
C HIS A 17 24.75 20.45 -18.64
N MET A 18 24.49 19.89 -17.45
CA MET A 18 23.22 20.06 -16.71
C MET A 18 23.34 19.34 -15.37
N TYR A 19 24.13 19.93 -14.48
CA TYR A 19 24.06 19.67 -13.05
C TYR A 19 23.82 21.01 -12.36
N ASN A 20 22.86 21.02 -11.44
CA ASN A 20 22.51 22.06 -10.47
C ASN A 20 21.74 23.30 -10.98
N ARG A 21 20.46 23.37 -10.59
CA ARG A 21 19.95 24.30 -9.54
C ARG A 21 18.42 24.26 -9.52
N CYS A 22 17.84 23.67 -8.48
CA CYS A 22 16.49 24.02 -8.04
C CYS A 22 16.44 23.89 -6.51
N THR A 23 16.79 24.97 -5.85
CA THR A 23 16.59 25.21 -4.42
C THR A 23 15.73 26.45 -4.29
N THR A 24 14.47 26.27 -3.94
CA THR A 24 13.67 27.31 -3.31
C THR A 24 12.55 26.66 -2.51
N ALA A 25 12.74 26.70 -1.19
CA ALA A 25 11.70 26.58 -0.21
C ALA A 25 10.71 27.73 -0.40
N GLN A 26 9.41 27.44 -0.59
CA GLN A 26 8.33 28.39 -0.31
C GLN A 26 6.97 27.67 -0.36
N CYS A 27 6.56 27.04 0.75
CA CYS A 27 5.15 26.87 1.11
C CYS A 27 5.04 26.36 2.56
N CYS A 28 5.32 27.25 3.50
CA CYS A 28 4.80 27.14 4.86
C CYS A 28 3.82 28.31 5.02
N ILE A 29 2.54 28.00 5.13
CA ILE A 29 1.50 28.93 5.59
C ILE A 29 1.00 28.41 6.94
N ASP A 30 0.83 29.38 7.83
CA ASP A 30 0.63 29.30 9.27
C ASP A 30 -0.64 28.56 9.73
N TYR A 31 -0.53 27.88 10.88
CA TYR A 31 -1.64 27.69 11.83
C TYR A 31 -1.08 27.78 13.26
N PRO A 32 -1.59 28.67 14.12
CA PRO A 32 -1.17 28.73 15.53
C PRO A 32 -2.18 27.98 16.40
N LEU A 33 -1.74 27.05 17.25
CA LEU A 33 -2.45 26.72 18.49
C LEU A 33 -1.50 26.28 19.61
N SER A 34 -1.77 26.86 20.76
CA SER A 34 -1.06 26.81 22.05
C SER A 34 -1.38 25.58 22.91
N CYS A 35 -0.42 25.25 23.79
CA CYS A 35 -0.53 24.54 25.08
C CYS A 35 -0.80 23.01 25.12
N SER A 36 0.29 22.29 25.46
CA SER A 36 0.44 20.93 26.07
C SER A 36 -0.41 20.69 27.35
N PRO A 37 -0.53 19.47 27.95
CA PRO A 37 0.49 18.39 27.93
C PRO A 37 0.03 16.89 27.99
N MET A 38 1.06 16.03 27.90
CA MET A 38 1.12 14.59 28.20
C MET A 38 0.50 13.61 27.19
N GLY A 39 1.36 13.01 26.36
CA GLY A 39 1.02 11.86 25.51
C GLY A 39 2.02 11.54 24.39
N MET A 40 3.04 12.38 24.15
CA MET A 40 3.91 12.27 22.96
C MET A 40 5.31 11.72 23.22
N TYR A 41 5.44 10.51 23.78
CA TYR A 41 6.74 9.84 23.83
C TYR A 41 6.77 8.42 23.26
N ALA A 42 5.64 7.84 22.86
CA ALA A 42 5.63 6.49 22.29
C ALA A 42 5.85 6.46 20.77
N HIS A 43 5.33 7.43 20.00
CA HIS A 43 5.40 7.37 18.53
C HIS A 43 6.80 7.59 17.93
N SER A 44 7.68 8.35 18.60
CA SER A 44 9.00 8.70 18.04
C SER A 44 10.03 7.57 18.11
N GLU A 45 9.95 6.69 19.12
CA GLU A 45 10.94 5.62 19.31
C GLU A 45 10.71 4.46 18.34
N HIS A 46 9.44 4.11 18.07
CA HIS A 46 9.09 3.06 17.09
C HIS A 46 9.49 3.43 15.66
N GLN A 47 9.38 4.71 15.29
CA GLN A 47 9.75 5.18 13.96
C GLN A 47 11.27 5.14 13.72
N LEU A 48 12.07 5.37 14.77
CA LEU A 48 13.54 5.24 14.73
C LEU A 48 13.99 3.77 14.68
N PHE A 49 13.22 2.86 15.30
CA PHE A 49 13.59 1.44 15.43
C PHE A 49 13.68 0.69 14.10
N LEU A 50 12.95 1.11 13.07
CA LEU A 50 12.96 0.49 11.73
C LEU A 50 13.59 1.37 10.63
N GLN A 51 14.01 2.60 10.94
CA GLN A 51 14.66 3.47 9.97
C GLN A 51 15.96 2.83 9.44
N GLY A 52 16.02 2.58 8.13
CA GLY A 52 17.20 2.04 7.44
C GLY A 52 17.32 0.51 7.42
N SER A 53 16.36 -0.22 7.98
CA SER A 53 16.38 -1.68 8.02
C SER A 53 15.59 -2.28 6.86
N ASN A 54 16.28 -2.73 5.80
CA ASN A 54 15.68 -3.55 4.74
C ASN A 54 14.95 -4.74 5.37
N MET A 55 13.78 -5.15 4.83
CA MET A 55 13.01 -6.31 5.32
C MET A 55 13.84 -7.58 5.52
N LYS A 56 15.00 -7.69 4.88
CA LYS A 56 15.95 -8.80 5.02
C LYS A 56 16.85 -8.75 6.27
N ASN A 57 16.90 -7.64 7.00
CA ASN A 57 17.90 -7.39 8.05
C ASN A 57 17.28 -7.12 9.44
N TRP A 58 16.06 -7.61 9.70
CA TRP A 58 15.39 -7.38 10.98
C TRP A 58 15.86 -8.32 12.09
N THR A 59 16.01 -7.75 13.29
CA THR A 59 16.28 -8.46 14.54
C THR A 59 15.04 -9.22 15.04
N ALA A 60 15.23 -10.19 15.93
CA ALA A 60 14.14 -10.95 16.53
C ALA A 60 13.13 -10.05 17.29
N VAL A 61 13.59 -8.97 17.91
CA VAL A 61 12.76 -8.01 18.63
C VAL A 61 11.90 -7.19 17.66
N GLN A 62 12.48 -6.74 16.53
CA GLN A 62 11.72 -6.10 15.44
C GLN A 62 10.64 -7.02 14.90
N HIS A 63 10.95 -8.30 14.71
CA HIS A 63 9.99 -9.30 14.24
C HIS A 63 8.81 -9.49 15.21
N GLN A 64 9.04 -9.47 16.53
CA GLN A 64 7.98 -9.67 17.52
C GLN A 64 7.03 -8.48 17.61
N HIS A 65 7.54 -7.25 17.50
CA HIS A 65 6.71 -6.04 17.50
C HIS A 65 5.80 -5.94 16.26
N LEU A 66 6.27 -6.44 15.12
CA LEU A 66 5.52 -6.46 13.87
C LEU A 66 4.42 -7.53 13.81
N LEU A 67 4.23 -8.31 14.88
CA LEU A 67 3.06 -9.18 15.04
C LEU A 67 1.83 -8.40 15.52
N GLU A 68 2.03 -7.19 16.06
CA GLU A 68 0.94 -6.31 16.49
C GLU A 68 0.39 -5.53 15.29
N LEU A 69 -0.91 -5.70 15.00
CA LEU A 69 -1.53 -5.10 13.83
C LEU A 69 -1.36 -3.58 13.74
N PRO A 70 -1.57 -2.78 14.81
CA PRO A 70 -1.41 -1.32 14.73
C PRO A 70 0.00 -0.89 14.33
N ALA A 71 1.02 -1.48 14.95
CA ALA A 71 2.43 -1.20 14.64
C ALA A 71 2.79 -1.64 13.21
N LEU A 72 2.33 -2.83 12.80
CA LEU A 72 2.56 -3.32 11.45
C LEU A 72 1.95 -2.42 10.38
N LEU A 73 0.73 -1.92 10.62
CA LEU A 73 0.05 -0.98 9.72
C LEU A 73 0.75 0.39 9.65
N GLU A 74 1.31 0.88 10.76
CA GLU A 74 2.10 2.11 10.79
C GLU A 74 3.37 1.99 9.92
N HIS A 75 3.99 0.82 9.90
CA HIS A 75 5.19 0.56 9.12
C HIS A 75 4.94 0.13 7.68
N LEU A 76 3.74 -0.36 7.37
CA LEU A 76 3.36 -0.88 6.06
C LEU A 76 3.77 0.05 4.89
N PRO A 77 3.57 1.39 4.92
CA PRO A 77 4.00 2.26 3.82
C PRO A 77 5.49 2.15 3.48
N LEU A 78 6.37 1.98 4.48
CA LEU A 78 7.81 1.83 4.27
C LEU A 78 8.14 0.46 3.66
N LEU A 79 7.47 -0.60 4.11
CA LEU A 79 7.66 -1.96 3.58
C LEU A 79 7.25 -2.05 2.11
N ILE A 80 6.12 -1.42 1.77
CA ILE A 80 5.65 -1.32 0.38
C ILE A 80 6.64 -0.53 -0.48
N LYS A 81 7.22 0.53 0.07
CA LYS A 81 8.27 1.31 -0.61
C LYS A 81 9.54 0.50 -0.85
N ASP A 82 10.00 -0.29 0.12
CA ASP A 82 11.15 -1.19 -0.01
C ASP A 82 10.92 -2.28 -1.07
N LEU A 83 9.66 -2.69 -1.25
CA LEU A 83 9.24 -3.58 -2.34
C LEU A 83 9.16 -2.88 -3.71
N GLY A 84 9.37 -1.55 -3.77
CA GLY A 84 9.35 -0.76 -5.01
C GLY A 84 7.95 -0.35 -5.47
N PHE A 85 6.99 -0.28 -4.55
CA PHE A 85 5.62 0.18 -4.79
C PHE A 85 5.33 1.43 -3.95
N CYS A 86 4.33 2.22 -4.35
CA CYS A 86 3.99 3.46 -3.64
C CYS A 86 2.56 3.46 -3.09
N PHE A 87 1.71 2.59 -3.61
CA PHE A 87 0.33 2.46 -3.19
C PHE A 87 0.06 1.05 -2.67
N TYR A 88 -0.85 0.93 -1.72
CA TYR A 88 -1.33 -0.33 -1.21
C TYR A 88 -2.80 -0.28 -0.82
N ALA A 89 -3.43 -1.46 -0.83
CA ALA A 89 -4.68 -1.72 -0.16
C ALA A 89 -4.59 -3.10 0.51
N TYR A 90 -4.86 -3.14 1.81
CA TYR A 90 -4.97 -4.35 2.59
C TYR A 90 -6.42 -4.50 3.05
N THR A 91 -7.08 -5.56 2.62
CA THR A 91 -8.44 -5.89 3.05
C THR A 91 -8.40 -7.13 3.95
N PHE A 92 -9.13 -7.11 5.05
CA PHE A 92 -9.31 -8.26 5.93
C PHE A 92 -10.79 -8.49 6.19
N ILE A 93 -11.24 -9.74 6.07
CA ILE A 93 -12.64 -10.14 6.23
C ILE A 93 -12.69 -11.43 7.03
N CYS A 94 -13.42 -11.41 8.15
CA CYS A 94 -13.84 -12.58 8.92
C CYS A 94 -15.37 -12.47 9.17
N PRO A 95 -16.01 -13.45 9.85
CA PRO A 95 -17.47 -13.44 10.03
C PRO A 95 -17.99 -12.24 10.82
N THR A 96 -17.17 -11.71 11.74
CA THR A 96 -17.55 -10.61 12.65
C THR A 96 -17.03 -9.25 12.21
N GLN A 97 -15.99 -9.21 11.38
CA GLN A 97 -15.28 -7.99 11.03
C GLN A 97 -14.95 -7.92 9.54
N ARG A 98 -15.07 -6.71 8.99
CA ARG A 98 -14.43 -6.30 7.74
C ARG A 98 -13.59 -5.06 8.03
N ASP A 99 -12.32 -5.07 7.63
CA ASP A 99 -11.44 -3.91 7.73
C ASP A 99 -10.69 -3.70 6.41
N ASN A 100 -10.34 -2.45 6.15
CA ASN A 100 -9.60 -2.04 4.96
C ASN A 100 -8.63 -0.91 5.32
N LYS A 101 -7.36 -1.08 4.93
CA LYS A 101 -6.31 -0.08 5.09
C LYS A 101 -5.66 0.21 3.76
N THR A 102 -5.65 1.46 3.34
CA THR A 102 -5.14 1.86 2.05
C THR A 102 -4.58 3.28 2.08
N ASN A 103 -3.60 3.54 1.21
CA ASN A 103 -3.12 4.88 0.91
C ASN A 103 -3.45 5.29 -0.54
N TYR A 104 -4.48 4.68 -1.14
CA TYR A 104 -4.89 5.01 -2.50
C TYR A 104 -5.29 6.49 -2.62
N PRO A 105 -5.07 7.12 -3.79
CA PRO A 105 -5.38 8.53 -3.99
C PRO A 105 -6.85 8.86 -3.73
N ALA A 106 -7.11 10.03 -3.16
CA ALA A 106 -8.48 10.48 -2.86
C ALA A 106 -9.40 10.47 -4.09
N GLY A 107 -8.88 10.75 -5.29
CA GLY A 107 -9.66 10.66 -6.53
C GLY A 107 -10.25 9.27 -6.78
N TRP A 108 -9.49 8.22 -6.47
CA TRP A 108 -9.95 6.84 -6.56
C TRP A 108 -10.96 6.52 -5.45
N LEU A 109 -10.66 6.88 -4.20
CA LEU A 109 -11.55 6.62 -3.06
C LEU A 109 -12.92 7.29 -3.26
N ASN A 110 -12.94 8.55 -3.68
CA ASN A 110 -14.16 9.30 -3.96
C ASN A 110 -14.99 8.69 -5.09
N HIS A 111 -14.35 8.13 -6.12
CA HIS A 111 -15.05 7.42 -7.19
C HIS A 111 -15.74 6.17 -6.63
N CYS A 112 -15.04 5.41 -5.80
CA CYS A 112 -15.59 4.18 -5.23
C CYS A 112 -16.76 4.44 -4.28
N GLU A 113 -16.66 5.47 -3.44
CA GLU A 113 -17.75 5.91 -2.55
C GLU A 113 -19.01 6.30 -3.33
N LYS A 114 -18.86 7.07 -4.41
CA LYS A 114 -20.00 7.57 -5.21
C LYS A 114 -20.75 6.47 -5.96
N HIS A 115 -20.03 5.45 -6.42
CA HIS A 115 -20.61 4.41 -7.25
C HIS A 115 -21.07 3.18 -6.45
N GLY A 116 -20.95 3.19 -5.12
CA GLY A 116 -21.45 2.12 -4.24
C GLY A 116 -20.79 0.75 -4.44
N HIS A 117 -19.78 0.68 -5.31
CA HIS A 117 -19.03 -0.53 -5.60
C HIS A 117 -17.83 -0.61 -4.67
N THR A 118 -17.53 -1.82 -4.18
CA THR A 118 -16.19 -2.08 -3.69
C THR A 118 -15.23 -1.87 -4.86
N PRO A 119 -14.23 -0.97 -4.76
CA PRO A 119 -13.22 -0.67 -5.80
C PRO A 119 -12.58 -1.90 -6.43
N HIS A 120 -12.67 -3.01 -5.70
CA HIS A 120 -11.99 -4.25 -5.91
C HIS A 120 -12.88 -5.33 -6.49
N GLU A 121 -14.13 -5.12 -6.92
CA GLU A 121 -15.01 -6.24 -7.33
C GLU A 121 -14.36 -7.32 -8.23
N PRO A 122 -13.65 -6.97 -9.33
CA PRO A 122 -12.95 -7.97 -10.14
C PRO A 122 -11.76 -8.63 -9.42
N ILE A 123 -11.05 -7.88 -8.57
CA ILE A 123 -9.96 -8.36 -7.73
C ILE A 123 -10.50 -9.28 -6.62
N ASP A 124 -11.58 -8.88 -5.94
CA ASP A 124 -12.27 -9.60 -4.90
C ASP A 124 -12.83 -10.93 -5.42
N ALA A 125 -13.34 -10.95 -6.66
CA ALA A 125 -13.79 -12.19 -7.29
C ALA A 125 -12.65 -13.21 -7.43
N HIS A 126 -11.47 -12.78 -7.89
CA HIS A 126 -10.28 -13.63 -7.91
C HIS A 126 -9.86 -14.02 -6.49
N CYS A 127 -9.76 -13.06 -5.58
CA CYS A 127 -9.37 -13.27 -4.20
C CYS A 127 -10.33 -14.18 -3.42
N ARG A 128 -11.58 -14.37 -3.86
CA ARG A 128 -12.53 -15.33 -3.24
C ARG A 128 -12.31 -16.77 -3.70
N SER A 129 -11.67 -16.97 -4.85
CA SER A 129 -11.60 -18.27 -5.51
C SER A 129 -10.17 -18.80 -5.70
N SER A 130 -9.16 -17.97 -5.42
CA SER A 130 -7.76 -18.31 -5.67
C SER A 130 -6.84 -17.69 -4.64
N SER A 131 -5.80 -18.42 -4.23
CA SER A 131 -4.67 -17.91 -3.45
C SER A 131 -3.47 -17.50 -4.31
N LEU A 132 -3.59 -17.62 -5.65
CA LEU A 132 -2.51 -17.24 -6.56
C LEU A 132 -2.40 -15.72 -6.70
N PRO A 133 -1.18 -15.18 -6.87
CA PRO A 133 -1.00 -13.76 -7.13
C PRO A 133 -1.72 -13.34 -8.41
N LEU A 134 -2.33 -12.16 -8.38
CA LEU A 134 -3.03 -11.54 -9.50
C LEU A 134 -2.29 -10.27 -9.92
N LEU A 135 -1.73 -10.27 -11.12
CA LEU A 135 -1.24 -9.06 -11.75
C LEU A 135 -2.41 -8.30 -12.40
N TRP A 136 -2.43 -6.98 -12.21
CA TRP A 136 -3.49 -6.13 -12.74
C TRP A 136 -3.25 -5.88 -14.23
N THR A 137 -4.28 -6.16 -15.02
CA THR A 137 -4.31 -5.93 -16.47
C THR A 137 -5.70 -5.45 -16.87
N ALA A 138 -5.85 -4.88 -18.05
CA ALA A 138 -7.19 -4.55 -18.58
C ALA A 138 -8.14 -5.77 -18.56
N GLN A 139 -7.59 -6.98 -18.78
CA GLN A 139 -8.37 -8.22 -18.72
C GLN A 139 -8.88 -8.54 -17.30
N THR A 140 -8.09 -8.23 -16.27
CA THR A 140 -8.48 -8.37 -14.86
C THR A 140 -9.75 -7.55 -14.56
N PHE A 141 -9.88 -6.39 -15.20
CA PHE A 141 -11.00 -5.46 -15.01
C PHE A 141 -12.05 -5.54 -16.13
N ARG A 142 -12.09 -6.62 -16.93
CA ARG A 142 -13.01 -6.73 -18.07
C ARG A 142 -14.49 -6.54 -17.71
N SER A 143 -14.89 -6.88 -16.48
CA SER A 143 -16.26 -6.71 -15.97
C SER A 143 -16.54 -5.32 -15.43
N ALA A 144 -15.51 -4.48 -15.25
CA ALA A 144 -15.61 -3.09 -14.83
C ALA A 144 -14.56 -2.21 -15.57
N PRO A 145 -14.68 -2.00 -16.89
CA PRO A 145 -13.70 -1.23 -17.66
C PRO A 145 -13.56 0.23 -17.19
N GLU A 146 -14.64 0.85 -16.74
CA GLU A 146 -14.62 2.21 -16.18
C GLU A 146 -13.70 2.30 -14.95
N HIS A 147 -13.77 1.31 -14.04
CA HIS A 147 -12.88 1.25 -12.88
C HIS A 147 -11.40 1.15 -13.31
N TRP A 148 -11.10 0.43 -14.38
CA TRP A 148 -9.75 0.37 -14.92
C TRP A 148 -9.27 1.74 -15.40
N GLU A 149 -10.10 2.45 -16.17
CA GLU A 149 -9.75 3.79 -16.69
C GLU A 149 -9.51 4.79 -15.56
N ILE A 150 -10.38 4.81 -14.55
CA ILE A 150 -10.24 5.71 -13.40
C ILE A 150 -9.02 5.33 -12.54
N ALA A 151 -8.78 4.04 -12.29
CA ALA A 151 -7.58 3.57 -11.59
C ALA A 151 -6.32 4.08 -12.30
N GLN A 152 -6.28 3.95 -13.63
CA GLN A 152 -5.17 4.39 -14.45
C GLN A 152 -4.95 5.91 -14.39
N ALA A 153 -6.04 6.68 -14.42
CA ALA A 153 -6.04 8.14 -14.31
C ALA A 153 -5.54 8.61 -12.93
N CYS A 154 -5.88 7.88 -11.86
CA CYS A 154 -5.39 8.13 -10.51
C CYS A 154 -3.96 7.61 -10.26
N GLY A 155 -3.33 6.94 -11.22
CA GLY A 155 -1.97 6.41 -11.08
C GLY A 155 -1.88 5.01 -10.45
N LEU A 156 -3.00 4.33 -10.22
CA LEU A 156 -3.08 2.94 -9.76
C LEU A 156 -2.92 1.97 -10.94
N ARG A 157 -1.73 1.93 -11.55
CA ARG A 157 -1.55 1.32 -12.88
C ARG A 157 -1.05 -0.11 -12.89
N HIS A 158 0.09 -0.32 -12.23
CA HIS A 158 0.77 -1.60 -12.25
C HIS A 158 0.62 -2.24 -10.89
N GLY A 159 -0.48 -2.98 -10.72
CA GLY A 159 -0.86 -3.60 -9.47
C GLY A 159 -0.56 -5.10 -9.42
N TRP A 160 -0.31 -5.56 -8.21
CA TRP A 160 -0.21 -6.96 -7.84
C TRP A 160 -1.04 -7.17 -6.58
N THR A 161 -2.04 -8.04 -6.65
CA THR A 161 -2.79 -8.50 -5.47
C THR A 161 -2.35 -9.90 -5.06
N GLN A 162 -1.99 -10.06 -3.79
CA GLN A 162 -1.75 -11.35 -3.14
C GLN A 162 -2.95 -11.70 -2.25
N PRO A 163 -3.78 -12.69 -2.61
CA PRO A 163 -4.84 -13.20 -1.75
C PRO A 163 -4.28 -14.11 -0.65
N LEU A 164 -4.94 -14.13 0.49
CA LEU A 164 -4.68 -15.03 1.61
C LEU A 164 -6.00 -15.55 2.18
N HIS A 165 -5.99 -16.83 2.56
CA HIS A 165 -7.14 -17.54 3.06
C HIS A 165 -6.77 -18.30 4.33
N ASP A 166 -7.66 -18.25 5.30
CA ASP A 166 -7.72 -19.13 6.45
C ASP A 166 -9.13 -19.74 6.54
N ARG A 167 -9.36 -20.66 7.48
CA ARG A 167 -10.61 -21.44 7.62
C ARG A 167 -11.87 -20.58 7.64
N SER A 168 -11.83 -19.43 8.31
CA SER A 168 -12.98 -18.53 8.46
C SER A 168 -12.68 -17.09 8.06
N SER A 169 -11.45 -16.78 7.64
CA SER A 169 -11.07 -15.42 7.29
C SER A 169 -10.34 -15.38 5.95
N ARG A 170 -10.39 -14.22 5.29
CA ARG A 170 -9.67 -13.95 4.06
C ARG A 170 -9.09 -12.55 4.12
N SER A 171 -7.91 -12.39 3.55
CA SER A 171 -7.36 -11.06 3.31
C SER A 171 -6.78 -10.97 1.91
N SER A 172 -6.49 -9.75 1.48
CA SER A 172 -5.69 -9.52 0.30
C SER A 172 -4.79 -8.32 0.50
N LEU A 173 -3.56 -8.42 0.01
CA LEU A 173 -2.61 -7.32 -0.07
C LEU A 173 -2.43 -6.94 -1.53
N SER A 174 -2.91 -5.76 -1.90
CA SER A 174 -2.67 -5.15 -3.21
C SER A 174 -1.56 -4.12 -3.09
N ILE A 175 -0.53 -4.22 -3.92
CA ILE A 175 0.59 -3.27 -4.01
C ILE A 175 0.65 -2.73 -5.44
N VAL A 176 0.76 -1.41 -5.58
CA VAL A 176 0.57 -0.74 -6.87
C VAL A 176 1.59 0.39 -7.06
N ARG A 177 2.02 0.58 -8.30
CA ARG A 177 2.87 1.70 -8.72
C ARG A 177 2.39 2.34 -10.03
N PRO A 178 2.64 3.64 -10.26
CA PRO A 178 2.18 4.36 -11.45
C PRO A 178 3.02 4.09 -12.70
N HIS A 179 4.24 3.60 -12.52
CA HIS A 179 5.21 3.43 -13.60
C HIS A 179 5.86 2.06 -13.55
N VAL A 180 6.22 1.53 -14.73
CA VAL A 180 6.85 0.22 -14.93
C VAL A 180 5.95 -0.94 -14.54
N SER A 181 5.60 -1.79 -15.51
CA SER A 181 4.81 -3.00 -15.23
C SER A 181 5.56 -3.95 -14.31
N VAL A 182 4.83 -4.75 -13.53
CA VAL A 182 5.41 -5.85 -12.77
C VAL A 182 5.66 -6.99 -13.76
N SER A 183 6.93 -7.34 -13.98
CA SER A 183 7.28 -8.46 -14.85
C SER A 183 7.07 -9.79 -14.12
N ILE A 184 6.98 -10.89 -14.88
CA ILE A 184 6.92 -12.23 -14.28
C ILE A 184 8.20 -12.54 -13.50
N GLN A 185 9.36 -12.09 -13.99
CA GLN A 185 10.61 -12.23 -13.26
C GLN A 185 10.57 -11.48 -11.92
N GLU A 186 10.13 -10.22 -11.90
CA GLU A 186 9.99 -9.43 -10.67
C GLU A 186 8.99 -10.07 -9.70
N LEU A 187 7.88 -10.62 -10.22
CA LEU A 187 6.90 -11.37 -9.44
C LEU A 187 7.59 -12.53 -8.70
N TYR A 188 8.38 -13.35 -9.39
CA TYR A 188 9.10 -14.46 -8.76
C TYR A 188 10.19 -14.00 -7.79
N GLU A 189 10.93 -12.94 -8.11
CA GLU A 189 11.98 -12.38 -7.25
C GLU A 189 11.43 -11.83 -5.93
N LYS A 190 10.21 -11.26 -5.95
CA LYS A 190 9.58 -10.62 -4.79
C LYS A 190 8.48 -11.47 -4.13
N ALA A 191 8.05 -12.57 -4.75
CA ALA A 191 6.93 -13.40 -4.30
C ALA A 191 7.02 -13.77 -2.82
N ALA A 192 8.18 -14.29 -2.40
CA ALA A 192 8.38 -14.69 -1.01
C ALA A 192 8.16 -13.53 -0.02
N LEU A 193 8.63 -12.33 -0.35
CA LEU A 193 8.50 -11.15 0.52
C LEU A 193 7.06 -10.62 0.57
N VAL A 194 6.37 -10.57 -0.57
CA VAL A 194 4.97 -10.12 -0.64
C VAL A 194 4.04 -11.12 0.05
N MET A 195 4.25 -12.42 -0.16
CA MET A 195 3.51 -13.47 0.54
C MET A 195 3.74 -13.41 2.05
N TRP A 196 5.00 -13.24 2.47
CA TRP A 196 5.34 -13.13 3.88
C TRP A 196 4.69 -11.91 4.55
N LEU A 197 4.76 -10.74 3.90
CA LEU A 197 4.12 -9.53 4.42
C LEU A 197 2.59 -9.67 4.49
N GLY A 198 1.98 -10.24 3.44
CA GLY A 198 0.55 -10.53 3.43
C GLY A 198 0.14 -11.47 4.56
N GLU A 199 0.93 -12.50 4.82
CA GLU A 199 0.70 -13.49 5.87
C GLU A 199 0.85 -12.88 7.26
N LEU A 200 1.85 -12.02 7.44
CA LEU A 200 2.07 -11.30 8.69
C LEU A 200 0.87 -10.39 9.01
N LEU A 201 0.39 -9.62 8.02
CA LEU A 201 -0.81 -8.81 8.13
C LEU A 201 -2.05 -9.66 8.45
N HIS A 202 -2.20 -10.80 7.78
CA HIS A 202 -3.33 -11.72 7.96
C HIS A 202 -3.39 -12.26 9.38
N ARG A 203 -2.29 -12.81 9.90
CA ARG A 203 -2.22 -13.33 11.28
C ARG A 203 -2.40 -12.25 12.33
N ALA A 204 -1.75 -11.10 12.15
CA ALA A 204 -1.91 -9.96 13.04
C ALA A 204 -3.39 -9.51 13.10
N SER A 205 -4.08 -9.53 11.96
CA SER A 205 -5.51 -9.22 11.87
C SER A 205 -6.38 -10.26 12.58
N ILE A 206 -6.14 -11.56 12.37
CA ILE A 206 -6.85 -12.62 13.09
C ILE A 206 -6.69 -12.42 14.60
N HIS A 207 -5.46 -12.23 15.07
CA HIS A 207 -5.19 -12.05 16.49
C HIS A 207 -5.91 -10.81 17.03
N PHE A 208 -5.71 -9.65 16.40
CA PHE A 208 -6.28 -8.37 16.82
C PHE A 208 -7.80 -8.40 16.90
N PHE A 209 -8.49 -8.97 15.89
CA PHE A 209 -9.96 -9.02 15.87
C PHE A 209 -10.55 -10.22 16.61
N SER A 210 -9.74 -11.17 17.08
CA SER A 210 -10.19 -12.27 17.95
C SER A 210 -10.25 -11.88 19.43
N GLN A 211 -9.59 -10.80 19.82
CA GLN A 211 -9.62 -10.35 21.21
C GLN A 211 -10.99 -9.75 21.54
N PRO A 212 -11.62 -10.16 22.65
CA PRO A 212 -12.86 -9.51 23.10
C PRO A 212 -12.54 -8.04 23.37
N SER A 213 -13.32 -7.14 22.76
CA SER A 213 -13.25 -5.71 23.01
C SER A 213 -13.27 -5.49 24.53
N ASN A 214 -12.21 -4.94 25.13
CA ASN A 214 -12.16 -4.65 26.57
C ASN A 214 -13.03 -3.41 26.94
N HIS A 215 -14.18 -3.26 26.29
CA HIS A 215 -15.15 -2.19 26.42
C HIS A 215 -16.55 -2.72 26.74
N GLN A 216 -16.62 -3.65 27.69
CA GLN A 216 -17.80 -3.81 28.54
C GLN A 216 -17.35 -3.56 29.98
N ALA A 217 -17.52 -2.30 30.42
CA ALA A 217 -17.59 -1.99 31.84
C ALA A 217 -18.74 -2.82 32.46
N PRO A 218 -18.64 -3.23 33.73
CA PRO A 218 -19.66 -4.05 34.36
C PRO A 218 -20.99 -3.28 34.38
N ASP A 219 -22.04 -3.95 33.92
CA ASP A 219 -23.42 -3.50 34.11
C ASP A 219 -23.61 -3.15 35.59
N SER A 220 -23.75 -1.85 35.86
CA SER A 220 -24.24 -1.40 37.15
C SER A 220 -25.66 -1.92 37.32
N PRO A 221 -26.04 -2.38 38.52
CA PRO A 221 -27.31 -3.05 38.73
C PRO A 221 -28.45 -2.09 38.43
N VAL A 222 -29.34 -2.50 37.54
CA VAL A 222 -30.64 -1.86 37.33
C VAL A 222 -31.39 -1.93 38.66
N CYS A 223 -31.66 -0.76 39.25
CA CYS A 223 -32.55 -0.63 40.40
C CYS A 223 -33.91 -1.23 40.02
N ILE A 224 -34.34 -2.23 40.79
CA ILE A 224 -35.68 -2.81 40.72
C ILE A 224 -36.65 -1.82 41.40
N ALA A 225 -37.73 -1.53 40.66
CA ALA A 225 -39.04 -0.97 41.01
C ALA A 225 -39.23 -0.26 42.37
#